data_AF-A0A6G1Z014-F1
#
_entry.id   AF-A0A6G1Z014-F1
#
_cell.length_a   1.000
_cell.length_b   1.000
_cell.length_c   1.000
_cell.angle_alpha   90.00
_cell.angle_beta   90.00
_cell.angle_gamma   90.00
#
_symmetry.space_group_name_H-M   'P 1'
#
loop_
_entity.id
_entity.type
_entity.pdbx_description
1 polymer ?
#
loop_
_entity_poly.entity_id
_entity_poly.type
_entity_poly.pdbx_seq_one_letter_code
_entity_poly.pdbx_strand_id
1 'polypeptide(L)'
;MLTVVIAAVYMAALIPFKGFVIVPGFTEVRPANVLPVALGLLFGPATAWGAAFGNLFSDAFGGTLTVGSVFGFVGNFFSGFVAYKLWGHLGRLSSHEKPNMRSLPQLVEFVVISFVSAAGTAAIIAWGVDLLGLFPFSVFALIISVNNFLAAAVIGPPILYLLYPRIEEAGLLYTEIMDETLMPDVPAQRRDVAAMGLAGVCTVWLVGGIVIGVAVVGVPFGIPDAGIQLGTGGSMLQAVFGAVAFILLLGFSAFAGGWQPGNSATGDPPPTGRSD
;
A
#
# COMPACT_ATOMS: atom_id res chain seq x y z
N MET A 1 6.59 19.68 -3.67
CA MET A 1 6.35 19.58 -5.13
C MET A 1 6.10 18.14 -5.59
N LEU A 2 6.93 17.17 -5.19
CA LEU A 2 6.85 15.77 -5.64
C LEU A 2 5.49 15.09 -5.38
N THR A 3 4.88 15.32 -4.21
CA THR A 3 3.52 14.84 -3.89
C THR A 3 2.47 15.25 -4.93
N VAL A 4 2.55 16.50 -5.42
CA VAL A 4 1.60 17.02 -6.41
C VAL A 4 1.79 16.35 -7.76
N VAL A 5 3.05 16.14 -8.17
CA VAL A 5 3.38 15.43 -9.41
C VAL A 5 2.88 14.00 -9.35
N ILE A 6 3.13 13.28 -8.26
CA ILE A 6 2.67 11.90 -8.09
C ILE A 6 1.14 11.84 -8.07
N ALA A 7 0.47 12.77 -7.38
CA ALA A 7 -0.99 12.85 -7.40
C ALA A 7 -1.54 13.06 -8.81
N ALA A 8 -0.95 13.97 -9.58
CA ALA A 8 -1.37 14.25 -10.96
C ALA A 8 -1.15 13.03 -11.88
N VAL A 9 0.02 12.37 -11.79
CA VAL A 9 0.32 11.16 -12.58
C VAL A 9 -0.61 10.02 -12.20
N TYR A 10 -0.82 9.77 -10.91
CA TYR A 10 -1.69 8.69 -10.45
C TYR A 10 -3.15 8.94 -10.83
N MET A 11 -3.64 10.17 -10.66
CA MET A 11 -4.97 10.58 -11.11
C MET A 11 -5.14 10.39 -12.63
N ALA A 12 -4.21 10.91 -13.42
CA ALA A 12 -4.24 10.79 -14.88
C ALA A 12 -4.21 9.33 -15.35
N ALA A 13 -3.49 8.46 -14.64
CA ALA A 13 -3.45 7.03 -14.94
C ALA A 13 -4.76 6.30 -14.55
N LEU A 14 -5.51 6.77 -13.55
CA LEU A 14 -6.77 6.17 -13.12
C LEU A 14 -7.97 6.57 -14.00
N ILE A 15 -8.06 7.85 -14.42
CA ILE A 15 -9.23 8.39 -15.14
C ILE A 15 -9.65 7.54 -16.36
N PRO A 16 -8.74 7.09 -17.25
CA PRO A 16 -9.11 6.27 -18.41
C PRO A 16 -9.83 4.98 -18.04
N PHE A 17 -9.60 4.47 -16.82
CA PHE A 17 -10.17 3.20 -16.38
C PHE A 17 -11.52 3.34 -15.67
N LYS A 18 -11.99 4.57 -15.41
CA LYS A 18 -13.29 4.82 -14.74
C LYS A 18 -14.50 4.25 -15.49
N GLY A 19 -14.36 3.96 -16.79
CA GLY A 19 -15.38 3.27 -17.59
C GLY A 19 -15.43 1.74 -17.42
N PHE A 20 -14.38 1.11 -16.88
CA PHE A 20 -14.28 -0.35 -16.72
C PHE A 20 -14.69 -0.77 -15.31
N VAL A 21 -15.94 -0.49 -14.99
CA VAL A 21 -16.54 -0.67 -13.67
C VAL A 21 -16.61 -2.16 -13.29
N ILE A 22 -16.14 -2.50 -12.08
CA ILE A 22 -16.34 -3.81 -11.46
C ILE A 22 -17.53 -3.73 -10.50
N VAL A 23 -17.60 -2.69 -9.67
CA VAL A 23 -18.72 -2.39 -8.78
C VAL A 23 -19.18 -0.96 -9.01
N PRO A 24 -20.41 -0.74 -9.54
CA PRO A 24 -20.92 0.59 -9.89
C PRO A 24 -20.80 1.60 -8.76
N GLY A 25 -20.06 2.69 -9.00
CA GLY A 25 -19.87 3.78 -8.05
C GLY A 25 -18.79 3.56 -6.99
N PHE A 26 -18.08 2.42 -7.01
CA PHE A 26 -17.12 2.07 -5.95
C PHE A 26 -15.76 1.61 -6.45
N THR A 27 -15.69 0.72 -7.43
CA THR A 27 -14.40 0.25 -7.96
C THR A 27 -14.47 -0.20 -9.42
N GLU A 28 -13.37 0.04 -10.11
CA GLU A 28 -13.12 -0.24 -11.51
C GLU A 28 -11.86 -1.10 -11.66
N VAL A 29 -11.56 -1.58 -12.85
CA VAL A 29 -10.24 -2.18 -13.13
C VAL A 29 -9.17 -1.11 -12.95
N ARG A 30 -8.15 -1.32 -12.10
CA ARG A 30 -7.20 -0.26 -11.73
C ARG A 30 -5.75 -0.66 -11.95
N PRO A 31 -5.27 -0.75 -13.20
CA PRO A 31 -3.86 -1.05 -13.47
C PRO A 31 -2.92 0.00 -12.88
N ALA A 32 -3.39 1.24 -12.74
CA ALA A 32 -2.66 2.33 -12.11
C ALA A 32 -2.29 2.07 -10.64
N ASN A 33 -2.91 1.09 -9.95
CA ASN A 33 -2.57 0.74 -8.56
C ASN A 33 -1.18 0.15 -8.39
N VAL A 34 -0.46 -0.11 -9.49
CA VAL A 34 0.99 -0.32 -9.48
C VAL A 34 1.76 0.91 -8.98
N LEU A 35 1.27 2.13 -9.27
CA LEU A 35 2.01 3.37 -9.04
C LEU A 35 2.23 3.66 -7.56
N PRO A 36 1.23 3.57 -6.65
CA PRO A 36 1.47 3.76 -5.22
C PRO A 36 2.57 2.84 -4.68
N VAL A 37 2.58 1.57 -5.10
CA VAL A 37 3.55 0.58 -4.63
C VAL A 37 4.95 0.84 -5.21
N ALA A 38 5.06 0.93 -6.54
CA ALA A 38 6.34 1.11 -7.22
C ALA A 38 6.98 2.47 -6.88
N LEU A 39 6.21 3.56 -6.96
CA LEU A 39 6.71 4.89 -6.63
C LEU A 39 6.93 5.06 -5.12
N GLY A 40 6.29 4.23 -4.28
CA GLY A 40 6.51 4.22 -2.83
C GLY A 40 7.97 3.87 -2.51
N LEU A 41 8.53 2.92 -3.24
CA LEU A 41 9.94 2.54 -3.12
C LEU A 41 10.91 3.63 -3.60
N LEU A 42 10.50 4.43 -4.60
CA LEU A 42 11.35 5.47 -5.19
C LEU A 42 11.32 6.79 -4.40
N PHE A 43 10.12 7.23 -4.00
CA PHE A 43 9.85 8.58 -3.50
C PHE A 43 9.26 8.61 -2.08
N GLY A 44 9.10 7.44 -1.43
CA GLY A 44 8.78 7.32 -0.02
C GLY A 44 7.46 8.04 0.39
N PRO A 45 7.48 8.86 1.45
CA PRO A 45 6.27 9.55 1.96
C PRO A 45 5.56 10.44 0.93
N ALA A 46 6.29 11.00 -0.04
CA ALA A 46 5.69 11.82 -1.08
C ALA A 46 4.69 11.01 -1.92
N THR A 47 4.98 9.72 -2.15
CA THR A 47 4.08 8.81 -2.85
C THR A 47 2.85 8.46 -2.02
N ALA A 48 2.99 8.24 -0.71
CA ALA A 48 1.84 7.95 0.15
C ALA A 48 0.79 9.06 0.06
N TRP A 49 1.21 10.32 0.25
CA TRP A 49 0.30 11.45 0.09
C TRP A 49 -0.16 11.64 -1.35
N GLY A 50 0.73 11.45 -2.33
CA GLY A 50 0.40 11.57 -3.75
C GLY A 50 -0.67 10.57 -4.17
N ALA A 51 -0.59 9.33 -3.71
CA ALA A 51 -1.57 8.28 -3.96
C ALA A 51 -2.93 8.61 -3.33
N ALA A 52 -2.94 9.12 -2.09
CA ALA A 52 -4.15 9.52 -1.39
C ALA A 52 -4.91 10.62 -2.15
N PHE A 53 -4.23 11.73 -2.47
CA PHE A 53 -4.83 12.84 -3.22
C PHE A 53 -5.14 12.45 -4.67
N GLY A 54 -4.26 11.70 -5.33
CA GLY A 54 -4.48 11.24 -6.70
C GLY A 54 -5.72 10.36 -6.84
N ASN A 55 -5.96 9.45 -5.88
CA ASN A 55 -7.21 8.68 -5.84
C ASN A 55 -8.42 9.60 -5.64
N LEU A 56 -8.38 10.48 -4.64
CA LEU A 56 -9.51 11.36 -4.31
C LEU A 56 -9.89 12.28 -5.49
N PHE A 57 -8.90 12.87 -6.16
CA PHE A 57 -9.15 13.70 -7.34
C PHE A 57 -9.61 12.88 -8.54
N SER A 58 -9.09 11.66 -8.74
CA SER A 58 -9.61 10.75 -9.76
C SER A 58 -11.08 10.41 -9.52
N ASP A 59 -11.49 10.20 -8.27
CA ASP A 59 -12.89 9.97 -7.92
C ASP A 59 -13.75 11.22 -8.21
N ALA A 60 -13.24 12.42 -7.88
CA ALA A 60 -13.92 13.68 -8.15
C ALA A 60 -14.10 13.95 -9.66
N PHE A 61 -13.03 13.87 -10.45
CA PHE A 61 -13.06 14.14 -11.89
C PHE A 61 -13.63 12.98 -12.71
N GLY A 62 -13.55 11.76 -12.20
CA GLY A 62 -14.12 10.55 -12.80
C GLY A 62 -15.60 10.33 -12.49
N GLY A 63 -16.22 11.17 -11.66
CA GLY A 63 -17.64 11.07 -11.31
C GLY A 63 -17.99 9.93 -10.35
N THR A 64 -17.01 9.39 -9.61
CA THR A 64 -17.18 8.29 -8.63
C THR A 64 -16.93 8.74 -7.19
N LEU A 65 -16.98 10.04 -6.91
CA LEU A 65 -16.79 10.58 -5.57
C LEU A 65 -17.99 10.24 -4.68
N THR A 66 -17.73 9.50 -3.60
CA THR A 66 -18.75 9.09 -2.62
C THR A 66 -18.25 9.34 -1.19
N VAL A 67 -19.10 9.14 -0.19
CA VAL A 67 -18.67 9.13 1.22
C VAL A 67 -17.60 8.06 1.47
N GLY A 68 -17.62 6.96 0.71
CA GLY A 68 -16.60 5.92 0.73
C GLY A 68 -15.21 6.40 0.28
N SER A 69 -15.12 7.48 -0.50
CA SER A 69 -13.84 8.02 -0.99
C SER A 69 -12.93 8.53 0.13
N VAL A 70 -13.44 8.80 1.33
CA VAL A 70 -12.61 9.09 2.51
C VAL A 70 -11.74 7.88 2.87
N PHE A 71 -12.32 6.68 2.84
CA PHE A 71 -11.56 5.45 3.08
C PHE A 71 -10.69 5.08 1.88
N GLY A 72 -11.12 5.43 0.67
CA GLY A 72 -10.27 5.40 -0.53
C GLY A 72 -9.00 6.24 -0.36
N PHE A 73 -9.13 7.47 0.14
CA PHE A 73 -8.00 8.35 0.44
C PHE A 73 -7.03 7.71 1.43
N VAL A 74 -7.53 7.22 2.57
CA VAL A 74 -6.69 6.59 3.61
C VAL A 74 -6.07 5.27 3.10
N GLY A 75 -6.83 4.43 2.42
CA GLY A 75 -6.32 3.18 1.87
C GLY A 75 -5.18 3.41 0.87
N ASN A 76 -5.34 4.38 -0.03
CA ASN A 76 -4.29 4.70 -1.02
C ASN A 76 -3.06 5.35 -0.38
N PHE A 77 -3.23 6.12 0.70
CA PHE A 77 -2.09 6.55 1.52
C PHE A 77 -1.28 5.35 2.01
N PHE A 78 -1.96 4.37 2.61
CA PHE A 78 -1.31 3.16 3.11
C PHE A 78 -0.72 2.27 2.02
N SER A 79 -1.28 2.29 0.81
CA SER A 79 -0.71 1.57 -0.34
C SER A 79 0.74 1.98 -0.61
N GLY A 80 1.01 3.28 -0.73
CA GLY A 80 2.38 3.77 -0.94
C GLY A 80 3.23 3.75 0.33
N PHE A 81 2.62 4.03 1.49
CA PHE A 81 3.33 4.04 2.77
C PHE A 81 3.86 2.66 3.17
N VAL A 82 3.04 1.61 3.06
CA VAL A 82 3.43 0.23 3.37
C VAL A 82 4.56 -0.20 2.44
N ALA A 83 4.45 0.07 1.14
CA ALA A 83 5.49 -0.28 0.18
C ALA A 83 6.85 0.30 0.56
N TYR A 84 6.87 1.61 0.83
CA TYR A 84 8.05 2.34 1.31
C TYR A 84 8.64 1.75 2.60
N LYS A 85 7.80 1.43 3.59
CA LYS A 85 8.26 0.99 4.92
C LYS A 85 8.78 -0.44 4.97
N LEU A 86 8.30 -1.31 4.09
CA LEU A 86 8.62 -2.74 4.17
C LEU A 86 9.90 -3.13 3.42
N TRP A 87 10.30 -2.37 2.40
CA TRP A 87 11.49 -2.70 1.61
C TRP A 87 12.74 -2.78 2.48
N GLY A 88 13.45 -3.90 2.41
CA GLY A 88 14.63 -4.21 3.19
C GLY A 88 14.38 -4.64 4.65
N HIS A 89 13.13 -4.73 5.09
CA HIS A 89 12.76 -4.94 6.51
C HIS A 89 11.83 -6.15 6.74
N LEU A 90 11.80 -7.11 5.81
CA LEU A 90 11.02 -8.36 5.90
C LEU A 90 11.85 -9.54 6.42
N GLY A 91 12.90 -9.27 7.20
CA GLY A 91 13.81 -10.29 7.73
C GLY A 91 14.43 -11.12 6.60
N ARG A 92 14.25 -12.46 6.65
CA ARG A 92 14.81 -13.41 5.66
C ARG A 92 14.28 -13.25 4.24
N LEU A 93 13.15 -12.57 4.05
CA LEU A 93 12.59 -12.30 2.73
C LEU A 93 13.16 -11.03 2.11
N SER A 94 13.91 -10.24 2.87
CA SER A 94 14.53 -9.02 2.35
C SER A 94 15.71 -9.36 1.45
N SER A 95 15.75 -8.74 0.28
CA SER A 95 16.92 -8.78 -0.59
C SER A 95 18.10 -8.01 0.02
N HIS A 96 17.81 -7.01 0.88
CA HIS A 96 18.78 -6.02 1.36
C HIS A 96 19.51 -5.27 0.22
N GLU A 97 18.93 -5.30 -0.98
CA GLU A 97 19.44 -4.66 -2.18
C GLU A 97 18.55 -3.47 -2.58
N LYS A 98 19.08 -2.66 -3.48
CA LYS A 98 18.33 -1.59 -4.16
C LYS A 98 17.19 -2.19 -5.01
N PRO A 99 15.98 -1.61 -5.02
CA PRO A 99 14.80 -2.13 -5.73
C PRO A 99 14.86 -1.94 -7.27
N ASN A 100 15.90 -2.47 -7.91
CA ASN A 100 16.12 -2.37 -9.36
C ASN A 100 15.53 -3.54 -10.17
N MET A 101 14.93 -4.52 -9.48
CA MET A 101 14.30 -5.72 -10.02
C MET A 101 15.23 -6.58 -10.89
N ARG A 102 16.53 -6.62 -10.55
CA ARG A 102 17.54 -7.40 -11.30
C ARG A 102 17.82 -8.78 -10.71
N SER A 103 17.28 -9.09 -9.53
CA SER A 103 17.51 -10.37 -8.85
C SER A 103 16.19 -11.01 -8.39
N LEU A 104 16.17 -12.34 -8.31
CA LEU A 104 15.00 -13.09 -7.84
C LEU A 104 14.61 -12.74 -6.40
N PRO A 105 15.54 -12.53 -5.44
CA PRO A 105 15.18 -12.07 -4.09
C PRO A 105 14.41 -10.75 -4.10
N GLN A 106 14.83 -9.78 -4.92
CA GLN A 106 14.11 -8.52 -5.05
C GLN A 106 12.70 -8.71 -5.62
N LEU A 107 12.53 -9.60 -6.60
CA LEU A 107 11.22 -9.91 -7.15
C LEU A 107 10.30 -10.53 -6.09
N VAL A 108 10.80 -11.48 -5.31
CA VAL A 108 10.04 -12.13 -4.23
C VAL A 108 9.63 -11.10 -3.17
N GLU A 109 10.59 -10.28 -2.72
CA GLU A 109 10.34 -9.20 -1.76
C GLU A 109 9.28 -8.23 -2.28
N PHE A 110 9.38 -7.80 -3.54
CA PHE A 110 8.43 -6.90 -4.17
C PHE A 110 7.03 -7.51 -4.26
N VAL A 111 6.91 -8.79 -4.62
CA VAL A 111 5.61 -9.48 -4.69
C VAL A 111 4.97 -9.56 -3.30
N VAL A 112 5.74 -9.88 -2.26
CA VAL A 112 5.25 -9.88 -0.87
C VAL A 112 4.77 -8.49 -0.46
N ILE A 113 5.56 -7.45 -0.74
CA ILE A 113 5.20 -6.06 -0.45
C ILE A 113 3.95 -5.63 -1.22
N SER A 114 3.81 -6.05 -2.47
CA SER A 114 2.64 -5.79 -3.30
C SER A 114 1.38 -6.42 -2.69
N PHE A 115 1.48 -7.66 -2.20
CA PHE A 115 0.37 -8.32 -1.51
C PHE A 115 0.00 -7.59 -0.22
N VAL A 116 0.97 -7.26 0.63
CA VAL A 116 0.71 -6.59 1.91
C VAL A 116 0.13 -5.19 1.71
N SER A 117 0.65 -4.43 0.73
CA SER A 117 0.13 -3.11 0.38
C SER A 117 -1.31 -3.20 -0.15
N ALA A 118 -1.59 -4.18 -1.01
CA ALA A 118 -2.94 -4.46 -1.50
C ALA A 118 -3.88 -4.86 -0.35
N ALA A 119 -3.43 -5.72 0.57
CA ALA A 119 -4.20 -6.17 1.71
C ALA A 119 -4.57 -5.04 2.67
N GLY A 120 -3.60 -4.20 3.05
CA GLY A 120 -3.85 -3.04 3.91
C GLY A 120 -4.80 -2.03 3.26
N THR A 121 -4.59 -1.74 1.97
CA THR A 121 -5.47 -0.85 1.19
C THR A 121 -6.89 -1.38 1.14
N ALA A 122 -7.05 -2.66 0.77
CA ALA A 122 -8.34 -3.31 0.66
C ALA A 122 -9.07 -3.39 2.00
N ALA A 123 -8.38 -3.75 3.07
CA ALA A 123 -8.96 -3.85 4.40
C ALA A 123 -9.48 -2.49 4.90
N ILE A 124 -8.74 -1.41 4.72
CA ILE A 124 -9.17 -0.05 5.11
C ILE A 124 -10.42 0.36 4.33
N ILE A 125 -10.41 0.18 3.00
CA ILE A 125 -11.53 0.61 2.14
C ILE A 125 -12.77 -0.25 2.43
N ALA A 126 -12.62 -1.57 2.48
CA ALA A 126 -13.72 -2.48 2.72
C ALA A 126 -14.32 -2.29 4.12
N TRP A 127 -13.49 -2.05 5.14
CA TRP A 127 -13.96 -1.74 6.49
C TRP A 127 -14.77 -0.44 6.51
N GLY A 128 -14.29 0.61 5.84
CA GLY A 128 -15.02 1.86 5.75
C GLY A 128 -16.37 1.75 5.04
N VAL A 129 -16.40 1.02 3.93
CA VAL A 129 -17.64 0.77 3.16
C VAL A 129 -18.63 -0.10 3.96
N ASP A 130 -18.14 -1.07 4.74
CA ASP A 130 -18.96 -1.88 5.64
C ASP A 130 -19.51 -1.04 6.81
N LEU A 131 -18.68 -0.17 7.42
CA LEU A 131 -19.12 0.77 8.46
C LEU A 131 -20.24 1.71 7.99
N LEU A 132 -20.21 2.12 6.73
CA LEU A 132 -21.26 2.94 6.12
C LEU A 132 -22.52 2.13 5.78
N GLY A 133 -22.53 0.82 6.03
CA GLY A 133 -23.64 -0.08 5.72
C GLY A 133 -23.78 -0.40 4.23
N LEU A 134 -22.82 -0.01 3.39
CA LEU A 134 -22.98 -0.03 1.94
C LEU A 134 -22.80 -1.45 1.39
N PHE A 135 -21.70 -2.12 1.76
CA PHE A 135 -21.41 -3.48 1.30
C PHE A 135 -20.65 -4.27 2.36
N PRO A 136 -20.70 -5.61 2.31
CA PRO A 136 -20.02 -6.45 3.28
C PRO A 136 -18.51 -6.43 3.06
N PHE A 137 -17.74 -6.37 4.15
CA PHE A 137 -16.28 -6.36 4.13
C PHE A 137 -15.69 -7.43 3.21
N SER A 138 -16.12 -8.69 3.34
CA SER A 138 -15.50 -9.83 2.65
C SER A 138 -15.53 -9.72 1.13
N VAL A 139 -16.63 -9.20 0.57
CA VAL A 139 -16.80 -9.02 -0.89
C VAL A 139 -15.85 -7.94 -1.40
N PHE A 140 -15.89 -6.77 -0.77
CA PHE A 140 -15.08 -5.63 -1.20
C PHE A 140 -13.59 -5.82 -0.95
N ALA A 141 -13.23 -6.40 0.19
CA ALA A 141 -11.84 -6.67 0.53
C ALA A 141 -11.22 -7.63 -0.49
N LEU A 142 -11.94 -8.68 -0.89
CA LEU A 142 -11.48 -9.61 -1.92
C LEU A 142 -11.28 -8.90 -3.27
N ILE A 143 -12.29 -8.20 -3.77
CA ILE A 143 -12.24 -7.51 -5.07
C ILE A 143 -11.07 -6.51 -5.13
N ILE A 144 -10.96 -5.65 -4.12
CA ILE A 144 -9.91 -4.61 -4.07
C ILE A 144 -8.54 -5.25 -3.90
N SER A 145 -8.40 -6.26 -3.03
CA SER A 145 -7.10 -6.92 -2.81
C SER A 145 -6.57 -7.56 -4.08
N VAL A 146 -7.42 -8.26 -4.85
CA VAL A 146 -7.02 -8.94 -6.10
C VAL A 146 -6.66 -7.91 -7.16
N ASN A 147 -7.49 -6.88 -7.34
CA ASN A 147 -7.25 -5.84 -8.34
C ASN A 147 -5.93 -5.09 -8.08
N ASN A 148 -5.70 -4.67 -6.83
CA ASN A 148 -4.47 -3.96 -6.44
C ASN A 148 -3.25 -4.88 -6.53
N PHE A 149 -3.35 -6.11 -6.02
CA PHE A 149 -2.24 -7.04 -6.02
C PHE A 149 -1.81 -7.42 -7.43
N LEU A 150 -2.75 -7.78 -8.31
CA LEU A 150 -2.43 -8.16 -9.68
C LEU A 150 -1.80 -7.00 -10.46
N ALA A 151 -2.34 -5.79 -10.31
CA ALA A 151 -1.76 -4.61 -10.93
C ALA A 151 -0.31 -4.39 -10.46
N ALA A 152 -0.07 -4.40 -9.15
CA ALA A 152 1.25 -4.18 -8.58
C ALA A 152 2.22 -5.32 -8.91
N ALA A 153 1.87 -6.58 -8.64
CA ALA A 153 2.77 -7.72 -8.78
C ALA A 153 3.17 -7.99 -10.25
N VAL A 154 2.28 -7.74 -11.21
CA VAL A 154 2.55 -8.01 -12.63
C VAL A 154 3.26 -6.83 -13.30
N ILE A 155 2.79 -5.60 -13.06
CA ILE A 155 3.29 -4.41 -13.77
C ILE A 155 4.45 -3.75 -13.01
N GLY A 156 4.50 -3.90 -11.69
CA GLY A 156 5.50 -3.26 -10.82
C GLY A 156 6.94 -3.64 -11.14
N PRO A 157 7.29 -4.93 -11.29
CA PRO A 157 8.67 -5.29 -11.58
C PRO A 157 9.18 -4.71 -12.92
N PRO A 158 8.44 -4.81 -14.05
CA PRO A 158 8.83 -4.11 -15.29
C PRO A 158 8.98 -2.59 -15.12
N ILE A 159 8.08 -1.93 -14.38
CA ILE A 159 8.15 -0.49 -14.14
C ILE A 159 9.43 -0.14 -13.36
N LEU A 160 9.72 -0.83 -12.27
CA LEU A 160 10.90 -0.56 -11.46
C LEU A 160 12.20 -0.89 -12.20
N TYR A 161 12.24 -1.99 -12.95
CA TYR A 161 13.38 -2.32 -13.81
C TYR A 161 13.76 -1.19 -14.76
N LEU A 162 12.76 -0.47 -15.28
CA LEU A 162 12.96 0.64 -16.22
C LEU A 162 13.19 1.98 -15.50
N LEU A 163 12.41 2.30 -14.47
CA LEU A 163 12.43 3.62 -13.84
C LEU A 163 13.56 3.75 -12.81
N TYR A 164 13.85 2.70 -12.04
CA TYR A 164 14.83 2.76 -10.96
C TYR A 164 16.19 3.34 -11.41
N PRO A 165 16.89 2.80 -12.44
CA PRO A 165 18.21 3.31 -12.81
C PRO A 165 18.17 4.78 -13.25
N ARG A 166 17.10 5.21 -13.93
CA ARG A 166 16.96 6.59 -14.42
C ARG A 166 16.74 7.58 -13.28
N ILE A 167 15.96 7.19 -12.26
CA ILE A 167 15.68 8.02 -11.09
C ILE A 167 16.92 8.10 -10.19
N GLU A 168 17.64 6.98 -10.03
CA GLU A 168 18.91 6.91 -9.32
C GLU A 168 19.99 7.78 -10.00
N GLU A 169 20.17 7.67 -11.31
CA GLU A 169 21.12 8.50 -12.07
C GLU A 169 20.81 10.00 -11.97
N ALA A 170 19.53 10.36 -11.81
CA ALA A 170 19.10 11.74 -11.63
C ALA A 170 19.26 12.26 -10.19
N GLY A 171 19.64 11.41 -9.23
CA GLY A 171 19.74 11.79 -7.82
C GLY A 171 18.38 12.12 -7.19
N LEU A 172 17.30 11.49 -7.69
CA LEU A 172 15.92 11.83 -7.32
C LEU A 172 15.29 10.83 -6.35
N LEU A 173 16.05 9.87 -5.82
CA LEU A 173 15.51 8.95 -4.83
C LEU A 173 15.20 9.70 -3.53
N TYR A 174 14.16 9.27 -2.81
CA TYR A 174 13.81 9.91 -1.55
C TYR A 174 14.98 9.90 -0.56
N THR A 175 15.80 8.85 -0.56
CA THR A 175 16.99 8.69 0.29
C THR A 175 18.09 9.69 -0.03
N GLU A 176 18.10 10.24 -1.25
CA GLU A 176 19.10 11.20 -1.74
C GLU A 176 18.61 12.65 -1.57
N ILE A 177 17.30 12.88 -1.66
CA ILE A 177 16.70 14.21 -1.51
C ILE A 177 16.46 14.57 -0.04
N MET A 178 16.10 13.59 0.79
CA MET A 178 15.73 13.85 2.18
C MET A 178 16.96 14.08 3.05
N ASP A 179 16.94 15.18 3.80
CA ASP A 179 17.99 15.50 4.77
C ASP A 179 18.13 14.37 5.81
N GLU A 180 19.36 13.90 6.02
CA GLU A 180 19.69 12.84 6.97
C GLU A 180 19.27 13.20 8.40
N THR A 181 19.32 14.49 8.76
CA THR A 181 18.93 14.98 10.09
C THR A 181 17.43 14.83 10.37
N LEU A 182 16.62 14.71 9.32
CA LEU A 182 15.18 14.50 9.41
C LEU A 182 14.80 13.01 9.33
N MET A 183 15.78 12.12 9.10
CA MET A 183 15.52 10.69 9.14
C MET A 183 15.41 10.21 10.59
N PRO A 184 14.35 9.46 10.96
CA PRO A 184 14.20 8.97 12.32
C PRO A 184 15.36 8.07 12.75
N ASP A 185 16.07 8.45 13.80
CA ASP A 185 17.07 7.61 14.46
C ASP A 185 16.36 6.53 15.28
N VAL A 186 16.06 5.41 14.61
CA VAL A 186 15.36 4.26 15.18
C VAL A 186 16.26 3.05 14.97
N PRO A 187 16.58 2.28 16.04
CA PRO A 187 17.39 1.07 15.92
C PRO A 187 16.86 0.11 14.85
N ALA A 188 17.74 -0.47 14.04
CA ALA A 188 17.37 -1.37 12.93
C ALA A 188 16.41 -2.50 13.37
N GLN A 189 16.67 -3.13 14.52
CA GLN A 189 15.81 -4.18 15.07
C GLN A 189 14.37 -3.71 15.33
N ARG A 190 14.18 -2.45 15.76
CA ARG A 190 12.83 -1.89 15.97
C ARG A 190 12.12 -1.62 14.64
N ARG A 191 12.87 -1.25 13.60
CA ARG A 191 12.34 -1.03 12.24
C ARG A 191 11.82 -2.35 11.64
N ASP A 192 12.60 -3.43 11.75
CA ASP A 192 12.21 -4.76 11.26
C ASP A 192 10.97 -5.29 11.99
N VAL A 193 10.95 -5.22 13.33
CA VAL A 193 9.79 -5.66 14.11
C VAL A 193 8.55 -4.85 13.75
N ALA A 194 8.69 -3.54 13.54
CA ALA A 194 7.58 -2.69 13.14
C ALA A 194 7.10 -2.98 11.71
N ALA A 195 8.00 -3.23 10.76
CA ALA A 195 7.65 -3.60 9.39
C ALA A 195 6.95 -4.98 9.34
N MET A 196 7.46 -5.96 10.07
CA MET A 196 6.81 -7.27 10.22
C MET A 196 5.45 -7.15 10.91
N GLY A 197 5.33 -6.31 11.94
CA GLY A 197 4.06 -6.01 12.59
C GLY A 197 3.05 -5.38 11.63
N LEU A 198 3.49 -4.43 10.82
CA LEU A 198 2.67 -3.78 9.79
C LEU A 198 2.19 -4.81 8.75
N ALA A 199 3.07 -5.68 8.29
CA ALA A 199 2.74 -6.75 7.35
C ALA A 199 1.76 -7.77 7.95
N GLY A 200 1.99 -8.15 9.20
CA GLY A 200 1.12 -9.04 9.97
C GLY A 200 -0.28 -8.45 10.11
N VAL A 201 -0.40 -7.18 10.54
CA VAL A 201 -1.71 -6.52 10.70
C VAL A 201 -2.46 -6.43 9.38
N CYS A 202 -1.83 -6.00 8.28
CA CYS A 202 -2.50 -5.92 6.97
C CYS A 202 -3.02 -7.28 6.52
N THR A 203 -2.21 -8.33 6.68
CA THR A 203 -2.57 -9.70 6.25
C THR A 203 -3.67 -10.29 7.14
N VAL A 204 -3.52 -10.18 8.46
CA VAL A 204 -4.51 -10.69 9.44
C VAL A 204 -5.82 -9.94 9.32
N TRP A 205 -5.79 -8.63 9.06
CA TRP A 205 -7.02 -7.86 8.87
C TRP A 205 -7.76 -8.30 7.60
N LEU A 206 -7.07 -8.43 6.47
CA LEU A 206 -7.68 -8.92 5.23
C LEU A 206 -8.28 -10.33 5.43
N VAL A 207 -7.45 -11.29 5.86
CA VAL A 207 -7.86 -12.70 5.97
C VAL A 207 -8.91 -12.87 7.07
N GLY A 208 -8.67 -12.32 8.25
CA GLY A 208 -9.58 -12.39 9.39
C GLY A 208 -10.92 -11.75 9.08
N GLY A 209 -10.94 -10.59 8.43
CA GLY A 209 -12.17 -9.92 8.03
C GLY A 209 -12.94 -10.72 6.97
N ILE A 210 -12.27 -11.34 6.00
CA ILE A 210 -12.92 -12.24 5.03
C ILE A 210 -13.52 -13.45 5.76
N VAL A 211 -12.77 -14.09 6.67
CA VAL A 211 -13.24 -15.24 7.46
C VAL A 211 -14.45 -14.87 8.31
N ILE A 212 -14.43 -13.72 9.00
CA ILE A 212 -15.58 -13.21 9.76
C ILE A 212 -16.79 -13.04 8.83
N GLY A 213 -16.60 -12.42 7.66
CA GLY A 213 -17.68 -12.20 6.70
C GLY A 213 -18.31 -13.51 6.22
N VAL A 214 -17.49 -14.51 5.89
CA VAL A 214 -17.99 -15.79 5.37
C VAL A 214 -18.52 -16.70 6.46
N ALA A 215 -17.74 -16.94 7.52
CA ALA A 215 -18.03 -17.98 8.49
C ALA A 215 -18.97 -17.53 9.61
N VAL A 216 -19.03 -16.22 9.91
CA VAL A 216 -19.83 -15.70 11.03
C VAL A 216 -21.03 -14.89 10.53
N VAL A 217 -20.80 -13.98 9.58
CA VAL A 217 -21.88 -13.15 9.01
C VAL A 217 -22.69 -13.92 7.96
N GLY A 218 -22.12 -14.98 7.37
CA GLY A 218 -22.80 -15.82 6.38
C GLY A 218 -22.82 -15.22 4.96
N VAL A 219 -21.91 -14.29 4.66
CA VAL A 219 -21.76 -13.72 3.32
C VAL A 219 -21.13 -14.77 2.41
N PRO A 220 -21.74 -15.10 1.25
CA PRO A 220 -21.12 -16.02 0.29
C PRO A 220 -19.72 -15.55 -0.10
N PHE A 221 -18.77 -16.48 -0.20
CA PHE A 221 -17.43 -16.16 -0.66
C PHE A 221 -17.46 -15.87 -2.17
N GLY A 222 -16.88 -14.74 -2.57
CA GLY A 222 -16.86 -14.30 -3.96
C GLY A 222 -17.96 -13.29 -4.30
N ILE A 223 -18.27 -13.18 -5.58
CA ILE A 223 -19.34 -12.31 -6.08
C ILE A 223 -20.62 -13.15 -6.14
N PRO A 224 -21.69 -12.80 -5.41
CA PRO A 224 -22.94 -13.56 -5.44
C PRO A 224 -23.57 -13.57 -6.84
N ASP A 225 -24.23 -14.68 -7.20
CA ASP A 225 -24.94 -14.81 -8.49
C ASP A 225 -26.05 -13.77 -8.67
N ALA A 226 -26.67 -13.35 -7.55
CA ALA A 226 -27.68 -12.29 -7.51
C ALA A 226 -27.07 -10.87 -7.66
N GLY A 227 -25.75 -10.75 -7.84
CA GLY A 227 -25.02 -9.50 -7.87
C GLY A 227 -24.70 -8.94 -6.48
N ILE A 228 -23.95 -7.84 -6.46
CA ILE A 228 -23.53 -7.16 -5.23
C ILE A 228 -24.63 -6.15 -4.85
N GLN A 229 -25.33 -6.41 -3.75
CA GLN A 229 -26.45 -5.58 -3.29
C GLN A 229 -26.00 -4.49 -2.33
N LEU A 230 -26.38 -3.25 -2.63
CA LEU A 230 -26.14 -2.10 -1.76
C LEU A 230 -27.00 -2.21 -0.48
N GLY A 231 -26.47 -1.75 0.66
CA GLY A 231 -27.18 -1.76 1.93
C GLY A 231 -27.02 -3.06 2.73
N THR A 232 -26.02 -3.88 2.40
CA THR A 232 -25.79 -5.19 3.04
C THR A 232 -24.60 -5.21 4.00
N GLY A 233 -23.95 -4.06 4.21
CA GLY A 233 -22.88 -3.92 5.21
C GLY A 233 -23.40 -3.65 6.63
N GLY A 234 -22.52 -3.26 7.54
CA GLY A 234 -22.87 -2.79 8.89
C GLY A 234 -22.67 -3.84 9.97
N SER A 235 -21.73 -4.77 9.81
CA SER A 235 -21.47 -5.79 10.81
C SER A 235 -20.74 -5.19 12.01
N MET A 236 -21.36 -5.22 13.20
CA MET A 236 -20.73 -4.75 14.44
C MET A 236 -19.40 -5.48 14.73
N LEU A 237 -19.33 -6.77 14.40
CA LEU A 237 -18.11 -7.56 14.59
C LEU A 237 -16.99 -7.08 13.65
N GLN A 238 -17.31 -6.78 12.39
CA GLN A 238 -16.34 -6.21 11.44
C GLN A 238 -15.91 -4.80 11.86
N ALA A 239 -16.86 -4.00 12.35
CA ALA A 239 -16.59 -2.66 12.86
C ALA A 239 -15.53 -2.70 13.97
N VAL A 240 -15.73 -3.53 15.00
CA VAL A 240 -14.80 -3.68 16.13
C VAL A 240 -13.48 -4.28 15.70
N PHE A 241 -13.50 -5.37 14.92
CA PHE A 241 -12.28 -6.02 14.44
C PHE A 241 -11.40 -5.07 13.62
N GLY A 242 -12.01 -4.34 12.68
CA GLY A 242 -11.30 -3.36 11.88
C GLY A 242 -10.82 -2.15 12.67
N ALA A 243 -11.55 -1.68 13.69
CA ALA A 243 -11.09 -0.61 14.56
C ALA A 243 -9.81 -1.01 15.31
N VAL A 244 -9.77 -2.22 15.88
CA VAL A 244 -8.58 -2.76 16.55
C VAL A 244 -7.42 -2.89 15.57
N ALA A 245 -7.67 -3.48 14.40
CA ALA A 245 -6.65 -3.62 13.37
C ALA A 245 -6.11 -2.27 12.88
N PHE A 246 -6.96 -1.25 12.73
CA PHE A 246 -6.56 0.09 12.34
C PHE A 246 -5.69 0.77 13.41
N ILE A 247 -6.03 0.62 14.69
CA ILE A 247 -5.19 1.14 15.80
C ILE A 247 -3.82 0.47 15.80
N LEU A 248 -3.77 -0.86 15.63
CA LEU A 248 -2.51 -1.59 15.54
C LEU A 248 -1.70 -1.16 14.32
N LEU A 249 -2.35 -0.94 13.17
CA LEU A 249 -1.74 -0.44 11.96
C LEU A 249 -1.07 0.92 12.21
N LEU A 250 -1.77 1.85 12.84
CA LEU A 250 -1.22 3.16 13.22
C LEU A 250 -0.05 3.03 14.21
N GLY A 251 -0.19 2.15 15.20
CA GLY A 251 0.86 1.86 16.18
C GLY A 251 2.15 1.38 15.52
N PHE A 252 2.10 0.34 14.69
CA PHE A 252 3.27 -0.14 13.97
C PHE A 252 3.81 0.87 12.96
N SER A 253 2.94 1.65 12.32
CA SER A 253 3.34 2.70 11.38
C SER A 253 4.19 3.80 12.02
N ALA A 254 3.94 4.13 13.29
CA ALA A 254 4.71 5.12 14.03
C ALA A 254 6.16 4.68 14.31
N PHE A 255 6.41 3.37 14.37
CA PHE A 255 7.73 2.81 14.67
C PHE A 255 8.45 2.22 13.45
N ALA A 256 7.77 2.10 12.31
CA ALA A 256 8.38 1.60 11.08
C ALA A 256 9.37 2.63 10.52
N GLY A 257 10.60 2.20 10.22
CA GLY A 257 11.62 3.01 9.55
C GLY A 257 11.49 2.95 8.03
N GLY A 258 12.04 3.96 7.33
CA GLY A 258 12.25 3.87 5.87
C GLY A 258 13.52 3.10 5.54
N TRP A 259 13.59 2.56 4.32
CA TRP A 259 14.80 1.89 3.82
C TRP A 259 15.97 2.87 3.68
N GLN A 260 17.17 2.45 4.12
CA GLN A 260 18.41 3.22 4.01
C GLN A 260 19.49 2.37 3.31
N PRO A 261 20.09 2.85 2.21
CA PRO A 261 21.24 2.18 1.60
C PRO A 261 22.41 2.19 2.59
N GLY A 262 22.97 1.01 2.91
CA GLY A 262 24.10 0.87 3.84
C GLY A 262 23.83 0.00 5.08
N ASN A 263 22.58 -0.37 5.35
CA ASN A 263 22.22 -1.35 6.38
C ASN A 263 22.47 -2.81 5.95
N SER A 264 23.51 -3.06 5.14
CA SER A 264 24.07 -4.40 5.00
C SER A 264 24.48 -4.87 6.39
N ALA A 265 24.14 -6.10 6.76
CA ALA A 265 24.37 -6.72 8.06
C ALA A 265 25.86 -6.91 8.44
N THR A 266 26.76 -6.10 7.89
CA THR A 266 28.16 -5.96 8.27
C THR A 266 28.32 -4.52 8.75
N GLY A 267 28.38 -4.36 10.08
CA GLY A 267 28.58 -3.06 10.74
C GLY A 267 29.94 -2.48 10.44
N ASP A 268 30.13 -1.96 9.23
CA ASP A 268 31.25 -1.08 8.96
C ASP A 268 30.96 0.27 9.61
N PRO A 269 31.85 0.74 10.50
CA PRO A 269 31.70 2.05 11.11
C PRO A 269 31.75 3.14 10.02
N PRO A 270 31.10 4.29 10.25
CA PRO A 270 31.16 5.40 9.30
C PRO A 270 32.62 5.75 9.00
N PRO A 271 32.95 6.13 7.76
CA PRO A 271 34.30 6.52 7.40
C PRO A 271 34.73 7.64 8.33
N THR A 272 35.75 7.36 9.15
CA THR A 272 36.37 8.37 9.99
C THR A 272 36.87 9.45 9.06
N GLY A 273 36.23 10.63 9.12
CA GLY A 273 36.69 11.80 8.42
C GLY A 273 38.16 11.99 8.73
N ARG A 274 39.00 11.96 7.69
CA ARG A 274 40.39 12.38 7.80
C ARG A 274 40.38 13.83 8.26
N SER A 275 40.89 14.05 9.47
CA SER A 275 41.55 15.30 9.79
C SER A 275 42.74 15.45 8.83
N ASP A 276 42.69 16.46 7.97
CA ASP A 276 43.82 17.24 7.48
C ASP A 276 43.32 18.63 7.08
#